data_AF-A0A315WS72-F1
#
_entry.id   AF-A0A315WS72-F1
#
_cell.length_a   1.000
_cell.length_b   1.000
_cell.length_c   1.000
_cell.angle_alpha   90.00
_cell.angle_beta   90.00
_cell.angle_gamma   90.00
#
_symmetry.space_group_name_H-M   'P 1'
#
loop_
_entity.id
_entity.type
_entity.pdbx_description
1 polymer ?
#
loop_
_entity_poly.entity_id
_entity_poly.type
_entity_poly.pdbx_seq_one_letter_code
_entity_poly.pdbx_strand_id
1 'polypeptide(L)'
;MNKIVPDPPPAGAPVTTFSTAFASCSGSHDPVFAVRAGVDIEDALVHLSVLLRCAQVTTVKALELAEGEQQSLLWSTQQSLDMSHALTEAVLKGVEVHTKTT
;
A
#
# COMPACT_ATOMS: atom_id res chain seq x y z
N MET A 1 -30.13 15.88 -21.27
CA MET A 1 -29.26 14.70 -21.56
C MET A 1 -28.15 14.72 -20.54
N ASN A 2 -28.32 14.04 -19.40
CA ASN A 2 -27.26 13.95 -18.41
C ASN A 2 -26.42 12.74 -18.80
N LYS A 3 -25.17 12.97 -19.21
CA LYS A 3 -24.23 11.86 -19.40
C LYS A 3 -24.13 11.11 -18.07
N ILE A 4 -24.62 9.87 -18.06
CA ILE A 4 -24.60 8.95 -16.90
C ILE A 4 -23.19 8.42 -16.63
N VAL A 5 -22.30 8.54 -17.62
CA VAL A 5 -20.96 7.99 -17.57
C VAL A 5 -19.96 9.15 -17.47
N PRO A 6 -19.17 9.23 -16.39
CA PRO A 6 -18.02 10.13 -16.34
C PRO A 6 -17.12 9.85 -17.54
N ASP A 7 -16.68 10.90 -18.24
CA ASP A 7 -15.77 10.71 -19.37
C ASP A 7 -14.52 9.97 -18.87
N PRO A 8 -14.01 8.98 -19.65
CA PRO A 8 -12.83 8.23 -19.25
C PRO A 8 -11.66 9.19 -19.03
N PRO A 9 -10.78 8.90 -18.06
CA PRO A 9 -9.60 9.72 -17.84
C PRO A 9 -8.84 9.86 -19.17
N PRO A 10 -8.28 11.06 -19.46
CA PRO A 10 -7.41 11.24 -20.60
C PRO A 10 -6.32 10.17 -20.60
N ALA A 11 -6.07 9.54 -21.74
CA ALA A 11 -4.96 8.61 -21.87
C ALA A 11 -3.66 9.32 -21.46
N GLY A 12 -2.99 8.81 -20.42
CA GLY A 12 -1.77 9.42 -19.86
C GLY A 12 -1.98 10.34 -18.65
N ALA A 13 -3.18 10.43 -18.08
CA ALA A 13 -3.35 11.13 -16.80
C ALA A 13 -2.51 10.45 -15.69
N PRO A 14 -1.76 11.23 -14.87
CA PRO A 14 -0.95 10.66 -13.80
C PRO A 14 -1.83 9.93 -12.79
N VAL A 15 -1.44 8.71 -12.44
CA VAL A 15 -2.10 7.93 -11.41
C VAL A 15 -1.64 8.45 -10.06
N THR A 16 -2.58 8.94 -9.26
CA THR A 16 -2.27 9.52 -7.95
C THR A 16 -3.18 8.95 -6.87
N THR A 17 -2.74 9.07 -5.63
CA THR A 17 -3.51 8.67 -4.46
C THR A 17 -4.78 9.51 -4.31
N PHE A 18 -5.83 8.90 -3.78
CA PHE A 18 -7.01 9.60 -3.29
C PHE A 18 -6.92 9.85 -1.79
N SER A 19 -7.65 10.86 -1.32
CA SER A 19 -7.81 11.08 0.12
C SER A 19 -8.65 9.97 0.72
N THR A 20 -8.01 9.06 1.45
CA THR A 20 -8.66 7.91 2.06
C THR A 20 -8.39 7.92 3.56
N ALA A 21 -9.44 8.13 4.35
CA ALA A 21 -9.37 8.06 5.80
C ALA A 21 -9.08 6.63 6.27
N PHE A 22 -8.28 6.49 7.33
CA PHE A 22 -7.99 5.21 7.97
C PHE A 22 -7.90 5.38 9.48
N ALA A 23 -7.88 4.26 10.22
CA ALA A 23 -7.89 4.25 11.69
C ALA A 23 -9.02 5.12 12.29
N SER A 24 -10.19 5.17 11.64
CA SER A 24 -11.33 5.91 12.19
C SER A 24 -11.89 5.17 13.41
N CYS A 25 -12.19 5.91 14.48
CA CYS A 25 -12.82 5.39 15.69
C CYS A 25 -14.31 5.12 15.46
N SER A 26 -14.63 4.25 14.48
CA SER A 26 -15.98 3.82 14.12
C SER A 26 -17.00 4.96 13.98
N GLY A 27 -16.57 6.12 13.48
CA GLY A 27 -17.43 7.30 13.28
C GLY A 27 -17.79 8.08 14.54
N SER A 28 -17.15 7.82 15.69
CA SER A 28 -17.36 8.61 16.91
C SER A 28 -16.88 10.06 16.79
N HIS A 29 -15.95 10.32 15.88
CA HIS A 29 -15.44 11.65 15.53
C HIS A 29 -14.88 11.63 14.10
N ASP A 30 -14.57 12.82 13.58
CA ASP A 30 -13.92 12.98 12.28
C ASP A 30 -12.57 12.24 12.24
N PRO A 31 -12.20 11.59 11.11
CA PRO A 31 -10.93 10.89 11.01
C PRO A 31 -9.74 11.82 11.20
N VAL A 32 -8.81 11.41 12.07
CA VAL A 32 -7.57 12.16 12.33
C VAL A 32 -6.52 11.89 11.25
N PHE A 33 -6.54 10.71 10.65
CA PHE A 33 -5.56 10.29 9.64
C PHE A 33 -6.22 9.97 8.31
N ALA A 34 -5.58 10.41 7.24
CA ALA A 34 -5.93 10.06 5.87
C ALA A 34 -4.67 9.97 5.01
N VAL A 35 -4.71 9.13 3.99
CA VAL A 35 -3.71 9.19 2.89
C VAL A 35 -3.85 10.54 2.20
N ARG A 36 -2.74 11.23 1.95
CA ARG A 36 -2.74 12.51 1.23
C ARG A 36 -3.16 12.28 -0.22
N ALA A 37 -4.11 13.05 -0.74
CA ALA A 37 -4.47 13.00 -2.16
C ALA A 37 -3.37 13.60 -3.05
N GLY A 38 -3.32 13.16 -4.30
CA GLY A 38 -2.44 13.74 -5.33
C GLY A 38 -0.96 13.36 -5.16
N VAL A 39 -0.63 12.34 -4.35
CA VAL A 39 0.72 11.78 -4.32
C VAL A 39 0.89 10.89 -5.53
N ASP A 40 2.03 11.01 -6.22
CA ASP A 40 2.35 10.16 -7.36
C ASP A 40 2.37 8.68 -6.94
N ILE A 41 1.91 7.80 -7.83
CA ILE A 41 1.83 6.37 -7.54
C ILE A 41 3.21 5.75 -7.27
N GLU A 42 4.27 6.22 -7.93
CA GLU A 42 5.64 5.74 -7.72
C GLU A 42 6.09 6.07 -6.29
N ASP A 43 5.95 7.33 -5.88
CA ASP A 43 6.26 7.79 -4.52
C ASP A 43 5.46 7.03 -3.45
N ALA A 44 4.17 6.78 -3.72
CA ALA A 44 3.30 6.05 -2.80
C ALA A 44 3.74 4.58 -2.66
N LEU A 45 4.14 3.93 -3.75
CA LEU A 45 4.63 2.55 -3.74
C LEU A 45 6.00 2.43 -3.06
N VAL A 46 6.90 3.41 -3.23
CA VAL A 46 8.16 3.49 -2.47
C VAL A 46 7.89 3.61 -0.97
N HIS A 47 6.90 4.42 -0.56
CA HIS A 47 6.54 4.48 0.86
C HIS A 47 5.91 3.18 1.35
N LEU A 48 5.10 2.51 0.53
CA LEU A 48 4.55 1.20 0.88
C LEU A 48 5.64 0.16 1.11
N SER A 49 6.69 0.11 0.28
CA SER A 49 7.79 -0.84 0.48
C SER A 49 8.53 -0.59 1.80
N VAL A 50 8.74 0.68 2.18
CA VAL A 50 9.29 1.04 3.50
C VAL A 50 8.40 0.55 4.65
N LEU A 51 7.08 0.75 4.56
CA LEU A 51 6.14 0.30 5.60
C LEU A 51 6.11 -1.22 5.72
N LEU A 52 6.11 -1.93 4.58
CA LEU A 52 6.19 -3.39 4.55
C LEU A 52 7.49 -3.88 5.16
N ARG A 53 8.61 -3.21 4.88
CA ARG A 53 9.90 -3.54 5.49
C ARG A 53 9.89 -3.34 7.00
N CYS A 54 9.29 -2.26 7.50
CA CYS A 54 9.09 -2.06 8.93
C CYS A 54 8.30 -3.22 9.54
N ALA A 55 7.18 -3.61 8.92
CA ALA A 55 6.35 -4.71 9.39
C ALA A 55 7.11 -6.05 9.40
N GLN A 56 7.92 -6.33 8.37
CA GLN A 56 8.78 -7.53 8.33
C GLN A 56 9.76 -7.53 9.50
N VAL A 57 10.51 -6.44 9.70
CA VAL A 57 11.52 -6.35 10.77
C VAL A 57 10.88 -6.56 12.15
N THR A 58 9.70 -5.97 12.39
CA THR A 58 8.98 -6.18 13.66
C THR A 58 8.45 -7.61 13.80
N THR A 59 8.01 -8.24 12.71
CA THR A 59 7.48 -9.62 12.73
C THR A 59 8.58 -10.63 12.96
N VAL A 60 9.75 -10.47 12.32
CA VAL A 60 10.95 -11.26 12.60
C VAL A 60 11.34 -11.13 14.07
N LYS A 61 11.32 -9.92 14.62
CA LYS A 61 11.64 -9.73 16.05
C LYS A 61 10.63 -10.40 16.97
N ALA A 62 9.35 -10.40 16.61
CA ALA A 62 8.31 -11.11 17.36
C ALA A 62 8.47 -12.63 17.27
N LEU A 63 8.90 -13.16 16.11
CA LEU A 63 9.18 -14.59 15.91
C LEU A 63 10.27 -15.12 16.85
N GLU A 64 11.28 -14.31 17.18
CA GLU A 64 12.33 -14.68 18.13
C GLU A 64 11.81 -14.96 19.54
N LEU A 65 10.63 -14.41 19.90
CA LEU A 65 10.02 -14.52 21.23
C LEU A 65 8.81 -15.46 21.25
N ALA A 66 8.37 -15.96 20.09
CA ALA A 66 7.14 -16.72 19.96
C ALA A 66 7.37 -18.23 20.08
N GLU A 67 6.44 -18.91 20.73
CA GLU A 67 6.42 -20.36 20.87
C GLU A 67 5.06 -20.91 20.43
N GLY A 68 4.99 -22.21 20.15
CA GLY A 68 3.74 -22.90 19.85
C GLY A 68 2.97 -22.32 18.67
N GLU A 69 1.67 -22.09 18.85
CA GLU A 69 0.77 -21.63 17.78
C GLU A 69 1.08 -20.20 17.32
N GLN A 70 1.55 -19.33 18.22
CA GLN A 70 1.91 -17.96 17.87
C GLN A 70 3.06 -17.93 16.84
N GLN A 71 3.99 -18.88 16.93
CA GLN A 71 5.11 -18.98 16.00
C GLN A 71 4.63 -19.30 14.58
N SER A 72 3.68 -20.21 14.42
CA SER A 72 3.16 -20.58 13.09
C SER A 72 2.36 -19.44 12.46
N LEU A 73 1.57 -18.71 13.24
CA LEU A 73 0.84 -17.53 12.80
C LEU A 73 1.79 -16.40 12.36
N LEU A 74 2.84 -16.13 13.13
CA LEU A 74 3.82 -15.11 12.78
C LEU A 74 4.65 -15.52 11.55
N TRP A 75 4.94 -16.81 11.37
CA TRP A 75 5.62 -17.30 10.17
C TRP A 75 4.76 -17.08 8.92
N SER A 76 3.46 -17.39 9.01
CA SER A 76 2.50 -17.11 7.92
C SER A 76 2.40 -15.61 7.61
N THR A 77 2.42 -14.78 8.66
CA THR A 77 2.44 -13.32 8.52
C THR A 77 3.70 -12.85 7.81
N GLN A 78 4.88 -13.33 8.23
CA GLN A 78 6.15 -12.99 7.60
C GLN A 78 6.16 -13.35 6.11
N GLN A 79 5.71 -14.55 5.76
CA GLN A 79 5.61 -14.97 4.36
C GLN A 79 4.67 -14.07 3.55
N SER A 80 3.54 -13.65 4.13
CA SER A 80 2.59 -12.74 3.47
C SER A 80 3.18 -11.35 3.25
N LEU A 81 3.98 -10.86 4.19
CA LEU A 81 4.70 -9.60 4.05
C LEU A 81 5.78 -9.68 2.97
N ASP A 82 6.52 -10.79 2.89
CA ASP A 82 7.53 -11.02 1.85
C ASP A 82 6.90 -11.03 0.44
N MET A 83 5.76 -11.70 0.28
CA MET A 83 5.01 -11.70 -0.98
C MET A 83 4.46 -10.32 -1.33
N SER A 84 3.94 -9.58 -0.34
CA SER A 84 3.41 -8.22 -0.55
C SER A 84 4.52 -7.25 -0.97
N HIS A 85 5.71 -7.37 -0.37
CA HIS A 85 6.86 -6.57 -0.73
C HIS A 85 7.33 -6.90 -2.14
N ALA A 86 7.47 -8.19 -2.49
CA ALA A 86 7.86 -8.61 -3.83
C ALA A 86 6.88 -8.13 -4.92
N LEU A 87 5.58 -8.18 -4.64
CA LEU A 87 4.56 -7.64 -5.53
C LEU A 87 4.69 -6.12 -5.69
N THR A 88 4.92 -5.40 -4.59
CA THR A 88 5.10 -3.93 -4.61
C THR A 88 6.30 -3.54 -5.48
N GLU A 89 7.44 -4.21 -5.32
CA GLU A 89 8.63 -3.97 -6.15
C GLU A 89 8.39 -4.28 -7.64
N ALA A 90 7.64 -5.34 -7.94
CA ALA A 90 7.28 -5.68 -9.31
C ALA A 90 6.37 -4.61 -9.95
N VAL A 91 5.41 -4.08 -9.19
CA VAL A 91 4.54 -2.99 -9.65
C VAL A 91 5.32 -1.70 -9.83
N LEU A 92 6.20 -1.34 -8.88
CA LEU A 92 7.05 -0.15 -8.97
C LEU A 92 7.91 -0.17 -10.24
N LYS A 93 8.57 -1.30 -10.52
CA LYS A 93 9.31 -1.50 -11.76
C LYS A 93 8.42 -1.38 -13.00
N GLY A 94 7.18 -1.85 -12.92
CA GLY A 94 6.17 -1.67 -13.97
C GLY A 94 5.89 -0.20 -14.24
N VAL A 95 5.68 0.61 -13.19
CA VAL A 95 5.46 2.06 -13.29
C VAL A 95 6.67 2.76 -13.92
N GLU A 96 7.88 2.47 -13.45
CA GLU A 96 9.12 3.05 -13.99
C GLU A 96 9.34 2.79 -15.48
N VAL A 97 8.91 1.63 -15.98
CA VAL A 97 9.03 1.30 -17.41
C VAL A 97 8.05 2.13 -18.23
N HIS A 98 6.81 2.32 -17.75
CA HIS A 98 5.79 3.11 -18.45
C HIS A 98 6.12 4.61 -18.48
N THR A 99 6.71 5.15 -17.41
CA THR A 99 7.14 6.55 -17.35
C THR A 99 8.31 6.84 -18.29
N LYS A 100 9.22 5.88 -18.53
CA LYS A 100 10.36 6.02 -19.47
C LYS A 100 9.98 5.92 -20.95
N THR A 101 8.81 5.36 -21.26
CA THR A 101 8.34 5.16 -22.66
C THR A 101 7.43 6.27 -23.19
N THR A 102 7.09 7.25 -22.35
CA THR A 102 6.21 8.39 -22.69
C THR A 102 7.04 9.67 -22.78
#